data_AF-A0A8J6BH66-F1
#
_entry.id   AF-A0A8J6BH66-F1
#
_cell.length_a   1.000
_cell.length_b   1.000
_cell.length_c   1.000
_cell.angle_alpha   90.00
_cell.angle_beta   90.00
_cell.angle_gamma   90.00
#
_symmetry.space_group_name_H-M   'P 1'
#
loop_
_entity.id
_entity.type
_entity.pdbx_description
1 polymer ?
#
loop_
_entity_poly.entity_id
_entity_poly.type
_entity_poly.pdbx_seq_one_letter_code
_entity_poly.pdbx_strand_id
1 'polypeptide(L)'
;MKHYLSAYYLIQFCGHSWIFTNMTVRLLFFGTDSFADTFYAIGLVMQACQLLSVLELLHILTALEKKSFLATFFQVTERLVILFLVITSQEEVQSKCIVCLLFFLWNLWDVIRYPYLLLSTIGIDYPALTWLYHTLWIPVQPLSLVTEVFTVNESLPYFEALGTYCYTMSLPFVVSIHFPYILKAYLVLLSAGVLYTCNHLYSKRKLYLKQQELKLKVK
;
A
#
# COMPACT_ATOMS: atom_id res chain seq x y z
N MET A 1 11.95 19.48 13.33
CA MET A 1 10.86 18.48 13.33
C MET A 1 10.00 18.59 12.08
N LYS A 2 9.25 19.70 11.87
CA LYS A 2 8.39 19.88 10.68
C LYS A 2 9.16 19.78 9.34
N HIS A 3 10.34 20.38 9.25
CA HIS A 3 11.19 20.32 8.04
C HIS A 3 11.66 18.89 7.68
N TYR A 4 11.95 18.07 8.69
CA TYR A 4 12.33 16.67 8.49
C TYR A 4 11.15 15.88 7.90
N LEU A 5 9.97 16.03 8.50
CA LEU A 5 8.75 15.34 8.08
C LEU A 5 8.30 15.80 6.69
N SER A 6 8.42 17.09 6.38
CA SER A 6 8.17 17.59 5.03
C SER A 6 9.16 17.02 4.00
N ALA A 7 10.45 16.94 4.34
CA ALA A 7 11.44 16.34 3.45
C ALA A 7 11.14 14.84 3.21
N TYR A 8 10.78 14.11 4.27
CA TYR A 8 10.35 12.71 4.17
C TYR A 8 9.18 12.53 3.21
N TYR A 9 8.12 13.33 3.37
CA TYR A 9 6.95 13.24 2.49
C TYR A 9 7.23 13.67 1.06
N LEU A 10 8.12 14.63 0.86
CA LEU A 10 8.56 15.02 -0.47
C LEU A 10 9.31 13.87 -1.16
N ILE A 11 10.23 13.21 -0.45
CA ILE A 11 10.97 12.06 -0.98
C ILE A 11 10.02 10.93 -1.37
N GLN A 12 9.08 10.58 -0.49
CA GLN A 12 8.07 9.55 -0.78
C GLN A 12 7.19 9.94 -1.98
N PHE A 13 6.75 11.19 -2.06
CA PHE A 13 5.99 11.69 -3.20
C PHE A 13 6.78 11.57 -4.51
N CYS A 14 8.05 11.98 -4.53
CA CYS A 14 8.91 11.88 -5.71
C CYS A 14 9.08 10.43 -6.16
N GLY A 15 9.31 9.50 -5.21
CA GLY A 15 9.45 8.07 -5.50
C GLY A 15 8.19 7.49 -6.14
N HIS A 16 7.04 7.66 -5.48
CA HIS A 16 5.76 7.16 -5.98
C HIS A 16 5.32 7.82 -7.29
N SER A 17 5.58 9.12 -7.46
CA SER A 17 5.29 9.84 -8.72
C SER A 17 6.16 9.33 -9.88
N TRP A 18 7.45 9.06 -9.62
CA TRP A 18 8.33 8.47 -10.62
C TRP A 18 7.87 7.07 -11.04
N ILE A 19 7.50 6.21 -10.08
CA ILE A 19 6.97 4.87 -10.36
C ILE A 19 5.68 4.98 -11.18
N PHE A 20 4.72 5.78 -10.73
CA PHE A 20 3.44 5.97 -11.39
C PHE A 20 3.59 6.45 -12.84
N THR A 21 4.47 7.43 -13.06
CA THR A 21 4.72 7.98 -14.40
C THR A 21 5.39 6.94 -15.30
N ASN A 22 6.40 6.23 -14.80
CA ASN A 22 7.07 5.16 -15.57
C ASN A 22 6.10 4.05 -15.97
N MET A 23 5.23 3.62 -15.05
CA MET A 23 4.21 2.61 -15.34
C MET A 23 3.22 3.10 -16.41
N THR A 24 2.73 4.34 -16.27
CA THR A 24 1.77 4.92 -17.21
C THR A 24 2.37 5.03 -18.61
N VAL A 25 3.59 5.55 -18.72
CA VAL A 25 4.31 5.67 -20.00
C VAL A 25 4.50 4.29 -20.63
N ARG A 26 5.02 3.31 -19.88
CA ARG A 26 5.28 1.97 -20.43
C ARG A 26 4.02 1.27 -20.90
N LEU A 27 2.92 1.40 -20.14
CA LEU A 27 1.63 0.84 -20.51
C LEU A 27 1.06 1.49 -21.79
N LEU A 28 1.24 2.81 -21.96
CA LEU A 28 0.76 3.52 -23.14
C LEU A 28 1.59 3.25 -24.41
N PHE A 29 2.91 3.10 -24.28
CA PHE A 29 3.81 2.96 -25.44
C PHE A 29 4.04 1.49 -25.85
N PHE A 30 4.14 0.58 -24.90
CA PHE A 30 4.51 -0.82 -25.16
C PHE A 30 3.38 -1.82 -24.88
N GLY A 31 2.23 -1.34 -24.36
CA GLY A 31 1.07 -2.18 -24.11
C GLY A 31 1.32 -3.25 -23.03
N THR A 32 0.66 -4.40 -23.18
CA THR A 32 0.70 -5.51 -22.23
C THR A 32 2.00 -6.31 -22.25
N ASP A 33 2.79 -6.19 -23.32
CA ASP A 33 3.99 -7.00 -23.51
C ASP A 33 5.18 -6.50 -22.68
N SER A 34 5.09 -5.31 -22.07
CA SER A 34 6.15 -4.68 -21.28
C SER A 34 6.05 -4.92 -19.76
N PHE A 35 5.14 -5.77 -19.28
CA PHE A 35 4.95 -5.93 -17.82
C PHE A 35 6.19 -6.45 -17.10
N ALA A 36 6.91 -7.41 -17.67
CA ALA A 36 8.15 -7.94 -17.11
C ALA A 36 9.22 -6.84 -16.99
N ASP A 37 9.47 -6.11 -18.08
CA ASP A 37 10.44 -5.01 -18.11
C ASP A 37 10.05 -3.86 -17.18
N THR A 38 8.74 -3.62 -17.03
CA THR A 38 8.20 -2.60 -16.13
C THR A 38 8.53 -2.95 -14.68
N PHE A 39 8.30 -4.19 -14.26
CA PHE A 39 8.64 -4.63 -12.91
C PHE A 39 10.14 -4.54 -12.65
N TYR A 40 10.97 -4.98 -13.59
CA TYR A 40 12.43 -4.89 -13.45
C TYR A 40 12.90 -3.43 -13.25
N ALA A 41 12.30 -2.48 -13.98
CA ALA A 41 12.65 -1.07 -13.88
C ALA A 41 12.18 -0.40 -12.58
N ILE A 42 10.98 -0.74 -12.08
CA ILE A 42 10.36 -0.04 -10.93
C ILE A 42 10.47 -0.79 -9.61
N GLY A 43 10.71 -2.10 -9.63
CA GLY A 43 10.58 -2.98 -8.47
C GLY A 43 11.49 -2.58 -7.31
N LEU A 44 12.75 -2.24 -7.61
CA LEU A 44 13.71 -1.79 -6.59
C LEU A 44 13.27 -0.49 -5.92
N VAL A 45 12.81 0.49 -6.72
CA VAL A 45 12.33 1.77 -6.18
C VAL A 45 11.05 1.56 -5.37
N MET A 46 10.16 0.67 -5.82
CA MET A 46 8.95 0.32 -5.10
C MET A 46 9.27 -0.33 -3.74
N GLN A 47 10.21 -1.27 -3.69
CA GLN A 47 10.69 -1.88 -2.45
C GLN A 47 11.30 -0.84 -1.52
N ALA A 48 12.12 0.08 -2.03
CA ALA A 48 12.70 1.15 -1.24
C ALA A 48 11.63 2.08 -0.65
N CYS A 49 10.65 2.52 -1.44
CA CYS A 49 9.52 3.34 -0.97
C CYS A 49 8.67 2.63 0.10
N GLN A 50 8.37 1.34 -0.10
CA GLN A 50 7.62 0.56 0.90
C GLN A 50 8.41 0.36 2.19
N LEU A 51 9.71 0.09 2.13
CA LEU A 51 10.55 0.03 3.34
C LEU A 51 10.62 1.38 4.03
N LEU A 52 10.71 2.47 3.27
CA LEU A 52 10.71 3.82 3.80
C LEU A 52 9.37 4.16 4.50
N SER A 53 8.27 3.50 4.12
CA SER A 53 6.96 3.66 4.77
C SER A 53 6.92 3.09 6.19
N VAL A 54 7.84 2.17 6.56
CA VAL A 54 8.00 1.69 7.95
C VAL A 54 8.36 2.84 8.89
N LEU A 55 9.07 3.87 8.40
CA LEU A 55 9.37 5.05 9.22
C LEU A 55 8.10 5.79 9.66
N GLU A 56 6.97 5.67 8.94
CA GLU A 56 5.69 6.26 9.38
C GLU A 56 5.26 5.68 10.73
N LEU A 57 5.49 4.38 10.97
CA LEU A 57 5.20 3.74 12.25
C LEU A 57 6.08 4.33 13.36
N LEU A 58 7.37 4.54 13.07
CA LEU A 58 8.29 5.16 14.01
C LEU A 58 7.90 6.61 14.33
N HIS A 59 7.48 7.38 13.32
CA HIS A 59 7.02 8.77 13.53
C HIS A 59 5.77 8.84 14.40
N ILE A 60 4.86 7.87 14.27
CA ILE A 60 3.67 7.78 15.13
C ILE A 60 4.06 7.37 16.56
N LEU A 61 4.94 6.37 16.72
CA LEU A 61 5.40 5.90 18.04
C LEU A 61 6.15 6.97 18.83
N THR A 62 6.95 7.78 18.13
CA THR A 62 7.68 8.92 18.72
C THR A 62 6.80 10.17 18.89
N ALA A 63 5.49 10.06 18.61
CA ALA A 63 4.51 11.14 18.66
C ALA A 63 4.87 12.36 17.78
N LEU A 64 5.72 12.18 16.76
CA LEU A 64 5.95 13.18 15.70
C LEU A 64 4.68 13.43 14.90
N GLU A 65 3.82 12.41 14.76
CA GLU A 65 2.55 12.49 14.07
C GLU A 65 1.37 11.99 14.89
N LYS A 66 0.26 12.74 14.84
CA LYS A 66 -1.02 12.35 15.43
C LYS A 66 -1.85 11.57 14.41
N LYS A 67 -1.50 10.32 14.16
CA LYS A 67 -2.26 9.37 13.35
C LYS A 67 -2.62 8.12 14.17
N SER A 68 -3.58 7.34 13.67
CA SER A 68 -3.88 6.03 14.27
C SER A 68 -2.73 5.08 13.97
N PHE A 69 -2.05 4.63 15.02
CA PHE A 69 -0.97 3.65 14.92
C PHE A 69 -1.49 2.35 14.29
N LEU A 70 -2.59 1.80 14.79
CA LEU A 70 -3.14 0.52 14.30
C LEU A 70 -3.50 0.56 12.82
N ALA A 71 -4.16 1.63 12.35
CA ALA A 71 -4.52 1.74 10.94
C ALA A 71 -3.28 1.82 10.04
N THR A 72 -2.25 2.55 10.47
CA THR A 72 -0.99 2.67 9.72
C THR A 72 -0.21 1.35 9.75
N PHE A 73 -0.22 0.64 10.88
CA PHE A 73 0.41 -0.66 11.03
C PHE A 73 -0.18 -1.68 10.05
N PHE A 74 -1.50 -1.84 10.03
CA PHE A 74 -2.14 -2.75 9.06
C PHE A 74 -1.81 -2.36 7.62
N GLN A 75 -1.91 -1.07 7.28
CA GLN A 75 -1.64 -0.58 5.93
C GLN A 75 -0.19 -0.82 5.47
N VAL A 76 0.80 -0.64 6.35
CA VAL A 76 2.22 -0.85 5.99
C VAL A 76 2.54 -2.34 5.95
N THR A 77 2.09 -3.11 6.95
CA THR A 77 2.36 -4.54 7.04
C THR A 77 1.72 -5.33 5.90
N GLU A 78 0.47 -5.03 5.51
CA GLU A 78 -0.20 -5.72 4.40
C GLU A 78 0.61 -5.57 3.10
N ARG A 79 1.02 -4.34 2.77
CA ARG A 79 1.80 -4.04 1.56
C ARG A 79 3.18 -4.66 1.56
N LEU A 80 3.87 -4.64 2.71
CA LEU A 80 5.18 -5.28 2.84
C LEU A 80 5.09 -6.79 2.65
N VAL A 81 4.10 -7.44 3.24
CA VAL A 81 3.91 -8.90 3.07
C VAL A 81 3.65 -9.21 1.60
N ILE A 82 2.72 -8.53 0.93
CA ILE A 82 2.45 -8.79 -0.49
C ILE A 82 3.69 -8.53 -1.36
N LEU A 83 4.37 -7.40 -1.15
CA LEU A 83 5.52 -7.05 -1.99
C LEU A 83 6.69 -8.02 -1.80
N PHE A 84 7.09 -8.30 -0.56
CA PHE A 84 8.28 -9.09 -0.27
C PHE A 84 7.99 -10.60 -0.25
N LEU A 85 6.91 -11.04 0.37
CA LEU A 85 6.60 -12.46 0.53
C LEU A 85 5.96 -13.05 -0.74
N VAL A 86 5.10 -12.30 -1.44
CA VAL A 86 4.34 -12.85 -2.58
C VAL A 86 5.01 -12.49 -3.91
N ILE A 87 5.24 -11.21 -4.16
CA ILE A 87 5.70 -10.74 -5.48
C ILE A 87 7.21 -10.93 -5.66
N THR A 88 8.02 -10.58 -4.66
CA THR A 88 9.49 -10.68 -4.77
C THR A 88 9.98 -12.13 -4.74
N SER A 89 9.23 -13.04 -4.10
CA SER A 89 9.62 -14.46 -4.02
C SER A 89 9.32 -15.26 -5.28
N GLN A 90 8.42 -14.77 -6.15
CA GLN A 90 7.97 -15.49 -7.35
C GLN A 90 8.13 -14.61 -8.59
N GLU A 91 9.22 -14.80 -9.34
CA GLU A 91 9.50 -14.04 -10.58
C GLU A 91 8.38 -14.20 -11.63
N GLU A 92 7.74 -15.36 -11.68
CA GLU A 92 6.66 -15.67 -12.62
C GLU A 92 5.40 -14.81 -12.37
N VAL A 93 5.18 -14.39 -11.12
CA VAL A 93 4.05 -13.56 -10.71
C VAL A 93 4.31 -12.08 -11.05
N GLN A 94 5.58 -11.65 -11.04
CA GLN A 94 5.99 -10.26 -11.29
C GLN A 94 5.58 -9.76 -12.69
N SER A 95 5.56 -10.67 -13.67
CA SER A 95 5.22 -10.35 -15.06
C SER A 95 3.70 -10.35 -15.34
N LYS A 96 2.87 -10.62 -14.34
CA LYS A 96 1.40 -10.70 -14.51
C LYS A 96 0.77 -9.32 -14.52
N CYS A 97 -0.27 -9.16 -15.37
CA CYS A 97 -1.07 -7.95 -15.45
C CYS A 97 -1.66 -7.53 -14.08
N ILE A 98 -2.05 -8.51 -13.25
CA ILE A 98 -2.64 -8.25 -11.93
C ILE A 98 -1.66 -7.50 -10.99
N VAL A 99 -0.36 -7.82 -11.05
CA VAL A 99 0.69 -7.16 -10.26
C VAL A 99 0.93 -5.74 -10.77
N CYS A 100 0.91 -5.55 -12.08
CA CYS A 100 0.99 -4.23 -12.69
C CYS A 100 -0.19 -3.35 -12.23
N LEU A 101 -1.43 -3.86 -12.26
CA LEU A 101 -2.60 -3.14 -11.75
C LEU A 101 -2.48 -2.83 -10.25
N LEU A 102 -2.02 -3.78 -9.45
CA LEU A 102 -1.81 -3.59 -8.01
C LEU A 102 -0.82 -2.43 -7.74
N PHE A 103 0.33 -2.44 -8.39
CA PHE A 103 1.34 -1.39 -8.23
C PHE A 103 0.81 -0.04 -8.70
N PHE A 104 0.06 -0.02 -9.80
CA PHE A 104 -0.56 1.20 -10.29
C PHE A 104 -1.50 1.81 -9.23
N LEU A 105 -2.36 1.00 -8.61
CA LEU A 105 -3.32 1.45 -7.59
C LEU A 105 -2.63 1.92 -6.31
N TRP A 106 -1.63 1.18 -5.84
CA TRP A 106 -0.84 1.57 -4.68
C TRP A 106 -0.17 2.93 -4.89
N ASN A 107 0.49 3.11 -6.05
CA ASN A 107 1.16 4.37 -6.38
C ASN A 107 0.16 5.51 -6.63
N LEU A 108 -0.99 5.25 -7.25
CA LEU A 108 -2.05 6.25 -7.44
C LEU A 108 -2.54 6.82 -6.10
N TRP A 109 -2.74 5.95 -5.10
CA TRP A 109 -3.10 6.39 -3.76
C TRP A 109 -2.00 7.23 -3.11
N ASP A 110 -0.75 6.77 -3.18
CA ASP A 110 0.38 7.42 -2.52
C ASP A 110 0.75 8.77 -3.14
N VAL A 111 0.60 8.92 -4.46
CA VAL A 111 0.78 10.19 -5.19
C VAL A 111 -0.18 11.27 -4.69
N ILE A 112 -1.36 10.92 -4.17
CA ILE A 112 -2.30 11.89 -3.58
C ILE A 112 -2.09 12.03 -2.07
N ARG A 113 -1.84 10.92 -1.37
CA ARG A 113 -1.64 10.88 0.09
C ARG A 113 -0.45 11.72 0.53
N TYR A 114 0.70 11.56 -0.12
CA TYR A 114 1.94 12.21 0.33
C TYR A 114 1.94 13.74 0.19
N PRO A 115 1.46 14.33 -0.91
CA PRO A 115 1.26 15.78 -1.01
C PRO A 115 0.29 16.32 0.02
N TYR A 116 -0.80 15.59 0.30
CA TYR A 116 -1.77 16.00 1.32
C TYR A 116 -1.13 16.05 2.71
N LEU A 117 -0.35 15.02 3.08
CA LEU A 117 0.36 14.96 4.35
C LEU A 117 1.46 16.03 4.46
N LEU A 118 2.17 16.29 3.36
CA LEU A 118 3.17 17.36 3.25
C LEU A 118 2.54 18.74 3.53
N LEU A 119 1.47 19.08 2.82
CA LEU A 119 0.74 20.34 2.97
C LEU A 119 0.17 20.51 4.38
N SER A 120 -0.40 19.44 4.93
CA SER A 120 -0.91 19.41 6.32
C SER A 120 0.20 19.66 7.35
N THR A 121 1.42 19.16 7.11
CA THR A 121 2.58 19.37 8.00
C THR A 121 3.06 20.83 7.99
N ILE A 122 2.97 21.49 6.84
CA ILE A 122 3.34 22.91 6.65
C ILE A 122 2.21 23.84 7.14
N GLY A 123 0.99 23.32 7.30
CA GLY A 123 -0.19 24.08 7.72
C GLY A 123 -0.89 24.79 6.56
N ILE A 124 -0.70 24.32 5.33
CA ILE A 124 -1.36 24.85 4.14
C ILE A 124 -2.54 23.94 3.82
N ASP A 125 -3.74 24.49 3.80
CA ASP A 125 -4.95 23.78 3.40
C ASP A 125 -5.26 24.04 1.92
N TYR A 126 -5.13 23.02 1.08
CA TYR A 126 -5.52 23.09 -0.33
C TYR A 126 -6.80 22.30 -0.59
N PRO A 127 -7.96 22.95 -0.80
CA PRO A 127 -9.27 22.32 -0.72
C PRO A 127 -9.49 21.21 -1.77
N ALA A 128 -8.96 21.38 -2.99
CA ALA A 128 -9.11 20.39 -4.04
C ALA A 128 -8.35 19.09 -3.72
N LEU A 129 -7.12 19.20 -3.18
CA LEU A 129 -6.34 18.02 -2.79
C LEU A 129 -6.92 17.35 -1.54
N THR A 130 -7.39 18.12 -0.56
CA THR A 130 -8.07 17.57 0.62
C THR A 130 -9.33 16.82 0.23
N TRP A 131 -10.12 17.36 -0.71
CA TRP A 131 -11.30 16.67 -1.25
C TRP A 131 -10.91 15.41 -2.01
N LEU A 132 -9.86 15.46 -2.84
CA LEU A 132 -9.37 14.33 -3.60
C LEU A 132 -8.91 13.20 -2.67
N TYR A 133 -8.12 13.53 -1.64
CA TYR A 133 -7.70 12.57 -0.61
C TYR A 133 -8.89 11.89 0.08
N HIS A 134 -9.92 12.65 0.46
CA HIS A 134 -11.11 12.10 1.13
C HIS A 134 -12.09 11.37 0.21
N THR A 135 -11.90 11.41 -1.11
CA THR A 135 -12.79 10.79 -2.10
C THR A 135 -12.13 9.60 -2.81
N LEU A 136 -10.84 9.72 -3.14
CA LEU A 136 -10.11 8.75 -3.95
C LEU A 136 -9.91 7.40 -3.25
N TRP A 137 -9.84 7.37 -1.92
CA TRP A 137 -9.71 6.10 -1.19
C TRP A 137 -10.91 5.17 -1.41
N ILE A 138 -12.11 5.71 -1.69
CA ILE A 138 -13.33 4.91 -1.85
C ILE A 138 -13.22 3.92 -3.00
N PRO A 139 -12.82 4.31 -4.23
CA PRO A 139 -12.60 3.34 -5.31
C PRO A 139 -11.26 2.61 -5.19
N VAL A 140 -10.19 3.31 -4.80
CA VAL A 140 -8.84 2.74 -4.88
C VAL A 140 -8.61 1.62 -3.89
N GLN A 141 -9.11 1.75 -2.66
CA GLN A 141 -8.90 0.77 -1.62
C GLN A 141 -9.59 -0.59 -1.85
N PRO A 142 -10.90 -0.67 -2.22
CA PRO A 142 -11.51 -1.95 -2.55
C PRO A 142 -10.92 -2.56 -3.81
N LEU A 143 -10.54 -1.74 -4.80
CA LEU A 143 -9.91 -2.25 -6.00
C LEU A 143 -8.51 -2.83 -5.70
N SER A 144 -7.75 -2.17 -4.82
CA SER A 144 -6.45 -2.67 -4.33
C SER A 144 -6.64 -4.02 -3.63
N LEU A 145 -7.60 -4.13 -2.71
CA LEU A 145 -7.93 -5.38 -2.02
C LEU A 145 -8.25 -6.52 -3.00
N VAL A 146 -9.08 -6.25 -4.01
CA VAL A 146 -9.40 -7.25 -5.05
C VAL A 146 -8.13 -7.69 -5.76
N THR A 147 -7.30 -6.75 -6.23
CA THR A 147 -6.04 -7.09 -6.91
C THR A 147 -5.05 -7.83 -6.02
N GLU A 148 -5.00 -7.54 -4.72
CA GLU A 148 -4.17 -8.26 -3.74
C GLU A 148 -4.61 -9.72 -3.59
N VAL A 149 -5.91 -9.95 -3.41
CA VAL A 149 -6.49 -11.30 -3.31
C VAL A 149 -6.20 -12.12 -4.58
N PHE A 150 -6.39 -11.51 -5.76
CA PHE A 150 -6.07 -12.17 -7.02
C PHE A 150 -4.57 -12.45 -7.17
N THR A 151 -3.70 -11.51 -6.77
CA THR A 151 -2.23 -11.71 -6.81
C THR A 151 -1.82 -12.90 -5.94
N VAL A 152 -2.38 -13.00 -4.73
CA VAL A 152 -2.13 -14.13 -3.83
C VAL A 152 -2.65 -15.44 -4.42
N ASN A 153 -3.86 -15.45 -4.98
CA ASN A 153 -4.42 -16.65 -5.61
C ASN A 153 -3.61 -17.13 -6.81
N GLU A 154 -3.14 -16.20 -7.66
CA GLU A 154 -2.25 -16.51 -8.78
C GLU A 154 -0.90 -17.04 -8.31
N SER A 155 -0.38 -16.56 -7.17
CA SER A 155 0.89 -17.05 -6.62
C SER A 155 0.79 -18.47 -6.01
N LEU A 156 -0.41 -18.87 -5.56
CA LEU A 156 -0.64 -20.13 -4.85
C LEU A 156 -0.16 -21.38 -5.60
N PRO A 157 -0.47 -21.59 -6.90
CA PRO A 157 0.01 -22.77 -7.64
C PRO A 157 1.54 -22.80 -7.77
N TYR A 158 2.21 -21.65 -7.86
CA TYR A 158 3.68 -21.59 -7.91
C TYR A 158 4.28 -22.00 -6.56
N PHE A 159 3.69 -21.53 -5.45
CA PHE A 159 4.08 -21.99 -4.11
C PHE A 159 3.84 -23.48 -3.88
N GLU A 160 2.79 -24.06 -4.46
CA GLU A 160 2.50 -25.49 -4.39
C GLU A 160 3.46 -26.32 -5.29
N ALA A 161 3.82 -25.81 -6.47
CA ALA A 161 4.68 -26.49 -7.43
C ALA A 161 6.17 -26.46 -7.06
N LEU A 162 6.68 -25.37 -6.48
CA LEU A 162 8.08 -25.23 -6.06
C LEU A 162 8.43 -26.05 -4.79
N GLY A 163 7.48 -26.80 -4.22
CA GLY A 163 7.75 -27.73 -3.11
C GLY A 163 8.43 -27.08 -1.89
N THR A 164 8.20 -25.79 -1.69
CA THR A 164 8.98 -24.95 -0.77
C THR A 164 8.51 -25.13 0.67
N TYR A 165 8.97 -26.26 1.24
CA TYR A 165 9.18 -26.55 2.67
C TYR A 165 7.96 -26.86 3.56
N CYS A 166 7.76 -28.15 3.82
CA CYS A 166 7.56 -28.58 5.21
C CYS A 166 8.77 -28.08 6.02
N TYR A 167 8.63 -26.99 6.77
CA TYR A 167 9.59 -26.70 7.83
C TYR A 167 9.35 -27.72 8.95
N THR A 168 10.07 -28.84 8.91
CA THR A 168 10.21 -29.71 10.08
C THR A 168 11.13 -28.99 11.06
N MET A 169 10.58 -28.03 11.80
CA MET A 169 11.32 -27.36 12.86
C MET A 169 11.47 -28.36 14.01
N SER A 170 12.68 -28.91 14.17
CA SER A 170 13.05 -29.81 15.27
C SER A 170 13.19 -29.03 16.59
N LEU A 171 12.08 -28.49 17.08
CA LEU A 171 11.82 -28.24 18.49
C LEU A 171 10.79 -29.30 18.96
N PRO A 172 10.58 -29.55 20.27
CA PRO A 172 10.01 -30.81 20.78
C PRO A 172 8.56 -31.12 20.38
N PHE A 173 7.95 -30.28 19.53
CA PHE A 173 6.63 -30.47 18.94
C PHE A 173 6.71 -30.29 17.42
N VAL A 174 6.47 -31.39 16.68
CA VAL A 174 6.37 -31.37 15.22
C VAL A 174 5.03 -30.73 14.83
N VAL A 175 5.06 -29.47 14.37
CA VAL A 175 3.89 -28.82 13.79
C VAL A 175 4.15 -28.63 12.29
N SER A 176 3.51 -29.45 11.46
CA SER A 176 3.52 -29.29 10.01
C SER A 176 2.62 -28.10 9.62
N ILE A 177 3.19 -26.90 9.57
CA ILE A 177 2.46 -25.72 9.10
C ILE A 177 2.59 -25.66 7.57
N HIS A 178 1.54 -26.05 6.84
CA HIS A 178 1.57 -25.89 5.38
C HIS A 178 1.38 -24.41 5.00
N PHE A 179 2.32 -23.89 4.21
CA PHE A 179 2.35 -22.52 3.72
C PHE A 179 1.03 -22.06 3.01
N PRO A 180 0.33 -22.91 2.24
CA PRO A 180 -0.99 -22.55 1.69
C PRO A 180 -2.06 -22.23 2.74
N TYR A 181 -2.02 -22.85 3.94
CA TYR A 181 -2.93 -22.51 5.03
C TYR A 181 -2.55 -21.18 5.68
N ILE A 182 -1.25 -20.87 5.79
CA ILE A 182 -0.78 -19.56 6.24
C ILE A 182 -1.25 -18.48 5.28
N LEU A 183 -1.13 -18.71 3.97
CA LEU A 183 -1.51 -17.74 2.94
C LEU A 183 -3.04 -17.55 2.89
N LYS A 184 -3.82 -18.62 3.07
CA LYS A 184 -5.28 -18.54 3.24
C LYS A 184 -5.69 -17.81 4.53
N ALA A 185 -5.02 -18.06 5.65
CA ALA A 185 -5.24 -17.31 6.89
C ALA A 185 -4.86 -15.83 6.73
N TYR A 186 -3.80 -15.55 5.97
CA TYR A 186 -3.38 -14.20 5.62
C TYR A 186 -4.44 -13.47 4.78
N LEU A 187 -5.11 -14.13 3.83
CA LEU A 187 -6.23 -13.52 3.08
C LEU A 187 -7.36 -13.04 4.00
N VAL A 188 -7.68 -13.83 5.04
CA VAL A 188 -8.67 -13.43 6.07
C VAL A 188 -8.16 -12.21 6.84
N LEU A 189 -6.90 -12.21 7.27
CA LEU A 189 -6.30 -11.09 7.98
C LEU A 189 -6.24 -9.81 7.12
N LEU A 190 -5.93 -9.96 5.84
CA LEU A 190 -5.83 -8.87 4.87
C LEU A 190 -7.18 -8.20 4.64
N SER A 191 -8.24 -9.00 4.41
CA SER A 191 -9.59 -8.45 4.29
C SER A 191 -10.03 -7.72 5.57
N ALA A 192 -9.73 -8.26 6.76
CA ALA A 192 -10.02 -7.59 8.02
C ALA A 192 -9.24 -6.28 8.21
N GLY A 193 -7.94 -6.27 7.87
CA GLY A 193 -7.07 -5.09 7.94
C GLY A 193 -7.54 -3.96 7.03
N VAL A 194 -7.88 -4.28 5.78
CA VAL A 194 -8.43 -3.31 4.83
C VAL A 194 -9.76 -2.74 5.31
N LEU A 195 -10.68 -3.59 5.81
CA LEU A 195 -11.96 -3.13 6.36
C LEU A 195 -11.77 -2.18 7.54
N TYR A 196 -10.82 -2.49 8.44
CA TYR A 196 -10.48 -1.60 9.55
C TYR A 196 -9.98 -0.25 9.05
N THR A 197 -9.07 -0.24 8.07
CA THR A 197 -8.53 0.99 7.49
C THR A 197 -9.61 1.79 6.75
N CYS A 198 -10.49 1.14 6.01
CA CYS A 198 -11.66 1.77 5.37
C CYS A 198 -12.57 2.45 6.40
N ASN A 199 -12.91 1.75 7.49
CA ASN A 199 -13.75 2.30 8.56
C ASN A 199 -13.09 3.53 9.23
N HIS A 200 -11.78 3.49 9.40
CA HIS A 200 -11.00 4.61 9.92
C HIS A 200 -11.01 5.82 8.97
N LEU A 201 -10.80 5.61 7.66
CA LEU A 201 -10.84 6.67 6.65
C LEU A 201 -12.25 7.24 6.49
N TYR A 202 -13.28 6.39 6.55
CA TYR A 202 -14.67 6.80 6.57
C TYR A 202 -14.98 7.72 7.77
N SER A 203 -14.51 7.34 8.96
CA SER A 203 -14.66 8.15 10.17
C SER A 203 -13.98 9.51 10.02
N LYS A 204 -12.77 9.56 9.45
CA LYS A 204 -12.07 10.81 9.14
C LYS A 204 -12.84 11.67 8.15
N ARG A 205 -13.40 11.09 7.10
CA ARG A 205 -14.21 11.82 6.12
C ARG A 205 -15.46 12.43 6.76
N LYS A 206 -16.16 11.67 7.62
CA LYS A 206 -17.34 12.17 8.34
C LYS A 206 -17.00 13.39 9.20
N LEU A 207 -15.86 13.36 9.89
CA LEU A 207 -15.37 14.50 10.68
C LEU A 207 -15.05 15.70 9.80
N TYR A 208 -14.37 15.49 8.67
CA TYR A 208 -14.07 16.54 7.70
C TYR A 208 -15.34 17.22 7.16
N LEU A 209 -16.33 16.43 6.72
CA LEU A 209 -17.59 16.96 6.19
C LEU A 209 -18.33 17.78 7.25
N LYS A 210 -18.39 17.29 8.51
CA LYS A 210 -19.00 18.03 9.62
C LYS A 210 -18.29 19.38 9.87
N GLN A 211 -16.96 19.42 9.77
CA GLN A 211 -16.20 20.66 9.90
C GLN A 211 -16.49 21.64 8.75
N GLN A 212 -16.65 21.14 7.53
CA GLN A 212 -17.02 21.98 6.38
C GLN A 212 -18.43 22.55 6.53
N GLU A 213 -19.41 21.76 6.94
CA GLU A 213 -20.77 22.23 7.22
C GLU A 213 -20.80 23.32 8.29
N LEU A 214 -20.01 23.17 9.36
CA LEU A 214 -19.90 24.19 10.41
C LEU A 214 -19.29 25.49 9.87
N LYS A 215 -18.24 25.41 9.04
CA LYS A 215 -17.63 26.60 8.41
C LYS A 215 -18.60 27.35 7.49
N LEU A 216 -19.50 26.62 6.81
CA LEU A 216 -20.53 27.22 5.95
C LEU A 216 -21.66 27.88 6.75
N LYS A 217 -21.98 27.40 7.96
CA LYS A 217 -23.01 28.00 8.84
C LYS A 217 -22.57 29.27 9.57
N VAL A 218 -21.27 29.48 9.71
CA VAL A 218 -20.67 30.65 10.40
C VAL A 218 -20.45 31.83 9.46
N LYS A 219 -20.59 31.62 8.14
CA LYS A 219 -20.39 32.62 7.09
C LYS A 219 -21.74 33.14 6.59
#